data_AF-A0A9P6B903-F1
#
_entry.id   AF-A0A9P6B903-F1
#
_cell.length_a   1.000
_cell.length_b   1.000
_cell.length_c   1.000
_cell.angle_alpha   90.00
_cell.angle_beta   90.00
_cell.angle_gamma   90.00
#
_symmetry.space_group_name_H-M   'P 1'
#
loop_
_entity.id
_entity.type
_entity.pdbx_description
1 polymer ?
#
loop_
_entity_poly.entity_id
_entity_poly.type
_entity_poly.pdbx_seq_one_letter_code
_entity_poly.pdbx_strand_id
1 'polypeptide(L)'
;MEGHPQYNELRTMCARYPKHAQGLFQTYSDIMFVQQWVDVDVLEIAALSRPVLTGRKTADEPRRIVVPCSLSENLSIKWYSTLVP
;
A
#
# COMPACT_ATOMS: atom_id res chain seq x y z
N MET A 1 -2.72 -4.00 -15.98
CA MET A 1 -1.98 -3.12 -15.04
C MET A 1 -0.96 -2.28 -15.78
N GLU A 2 -0.05 -2.87 -16.57
CA GLU A 2 1.13 -2.19 -17.14
C GLU A 2 0.87 -1.03 -18.12
N GLY A 3 -0.35 -0.91 -18.67
CA GLY A 3 -0.75 0.20 -19.55
C GLY A 3 -1.44 1.37 -18.83
N HIS A 4 -1.59 1.35 -17.50
CA HIS A 4 -2.29 2.42 -16.78
C HIS A 4 -1.34 3.59 -16.45
N PRO A 5 -1.72 4.87 -16.63
CA PRO A 5 -0.85 6.01 -16.34
C PRO A 5 -0.25 6.00 -14.93
N GLN A 6 -1.03 5.55 -13.95
CA GLN A 6 -0.65 5.47 -12.53
C GLN A 6 0.15 4.20 -12.18
N TYR A 7 0.22 3.23 -13.10
CA TYR A 7 1.13 2.11 -12.95
C TYR A 7 2.59 2.57 -12.93
N ASN A 8 2.91 3.72 -13.53
CA ASN A 8 4.26 4.29 -13.50
C ASN A 8 4.74 4.60 -12.08
N GLU A 9 3.88 5.14 -11.21
CA GLU A 9 4.21 5.45 -9.82
C GLU A 9 4.48 4.17 -9.01
N LEU A 10 3.75 3.10 -9.32
CA LEU A 10 3.87 1.81 -8.65
C LEU A 10 4.87 0.87 -9.33
N ARG A 11 5.39 1.20 -10.51
CA ARG A 11 6.12 0.27 -11.38
C ARG A 11 7.30 -0.36 -10.65
N THR A 12 8.09 0.48 -9.98
CA THR A 12 9.27 0.04 -9.23
C THR A 12 8.89 -0.92 -8.10
N MET A 13 7.83 -0.62 -7.34
CA MET A 13 7.38 -1.46 -6.24
C MET A 13 6.72 -2.75 -6.73
N CYS A 14 5.90 -2.69 -7.78
CA CYS A 14 5.31 -3.87 -8.41
C CYS A 14 6.37 -4.83 -8.98
N ALA A 15 7.42 -4.29 -9.62
CA ALA A 15 8.53 -5.09 -10.12
C ALA A 15 9.36 -5.72 -8.98
N ARG A 16 9.56 -4.99 -7.88
CA ARG A 16 10.29 -5.49 -6.71
C ARG A 16 9.50 -6.52 -5.90
N TYR A 17 8.18 -6.39 -5.84
CA TYR A 17 7.28 -7.28 -5.10
C TYR A 17 6.17 -7.87 -6.00
N PRO A 18 6.53 -8.74 -6.96
CA PRO A 18 5.55 -9.26 -7.93
C PRO A 18 4.39 -10.01 -7.26
N LYS A 19 4.66 -10.70 -6.14
CA LYS A 19 3.63 -11.40 -5.36
C LYS A 19 2.59 -10.47 -4.73
N HIS A 20 2.94 -9.21 -4.49
CA HIS A 20 2.06 -8.21 -3.87
C HIS A 20 1.57 -7.16 -4.89
N ALA A 21 2.04 -7.21 -6.14
CA ALA A 21 1.78 -6.17 -7.14
C ALA A 21 0.28 -5.96 -7.39
N GLN A 22 -0.49 -7.05 -7.54
CA GLN A 22 -1.93 -6.96 -7.77
C GLN A 22 -2.64 -6.31 -6.59
N GLY A 23 -2.36 -6.78 -5.36
CA GLY A 23 -2.94 -6.20 -4.15
C GLY A 23 -2.57 -4.73 -3.98
N LEU A 24 -1.29 -4.39 -4.18
CA LEU A 24 -0.80 -3.02 -4.13
C LEU A 24 -1.54 -2.11 -5.11
N PHE A 25 -1.69 -2.52 -6.37
CA PHE A 25 -2.37 -1.72 -7.39
C PHE A 25 -3.86 -1.53 -7.10
N GLN A 26 -4.54 -2.60 -6.66
CA GLN A 26 -5.95 -2.54 -6.28
C GLN A 26 -6.15 -1.62 -5.07
N THR A 27 -5.34 -1.77 -4.02
CA THR A 27 -5.39 -0.93 -2.82
C THR A 27 -5.04 0.53 -3.12
N TYR A 28 -4.02 0.80 -3.94
CA TYR A 28 -3.70 2.16 -4.37
C TYR A 28 -4.88 2.81 -5.09
N SER A 29 -5.49 2.08 -6.02
CA SER A 29 -6.64 2.59 -6.79
C SER A 29 -7.83 2.91 -5.89
N ASP A 30 -8.12 2.03 -4.92
CA ASP A 30 -9.19 2.25 -3.95
C ASP A 30 -8.91 3.49 -3.08
N ILE A 31 -7.71 3.58 -2.52
CA ILE A 31 -7.31 4.70 -1.65
C ILE A 31 -7.32 6.04 -2.41
N MET A 32 -6.75 6.07 -3.61
CA MET A 32 -6.55 7.31 -4.36
C MET A 32 -7.83 7.79 -5.06
N PHE A 33 -8.64 6.88 -5.62
CA PHE A 33 -9.78 7.27 -6.47
C PHE A 33 -11.14 7.08 -5.81
N VAL A 34 -11.31 6.02 -5.02
CA VAL A 34 -12.58 5.75 -4.34
C VAL A 34 -12.63 6.51 -3.03
N GLN A 35 -11.61 6.35 -2.20
CA GLN A 35 -11.54 7.00 -0.90
C GLN A 35 -10.96 8.43 -0.96
N GLN A 36 -10.34 8.80 -2.07
CA GLN A 36 -9.78 10.14 -2.34
C GLN A 36 -8.86 10.64 -1.22
N TRP A 37 -7.96 9.77 -0.76
CA TRP A 37 -6.95 10.19 0.21
C TRP A 37 -5.97 11.18 -0.43
N VAL A 38 -5.43 12.06 0.40
CA VAL A 38 -4.39 13.02 0.08
C VAL A 38 -3.05 12.56 0.67
N ASP A 39 -1.96 13.09 0.11
CA ASP A 39 -0.57 12.76 0.50
C ASP A 39 -0.30 11.25 0.52
N VAL A 40 -0.72 10.53 -0.52
CA VAL A 40 -0.56 9.08 -0.62
C VAL A 40 0.85 8.75 -1.11
N ASP A 41 1.62 8.08 -0.26
CA ASP A 41 2.96 7.57 -0.55
C ASP A 41 2.96 6.04 -0.55
N VAL A 42 3.80 5.44 -1.40
CA VAL A 42 4.07 3.99 -1.39
C VAL A 42 5.48 3.75 -0.90
N LEU A 43 5.58 2.97 0.18
CA LEU A 43 6.82 2.75 0.91
C LEU A 43 7.08 1.24 1.05
N GLU A 44 8.33 0.89 1.38
CA GLU A 44 8.67 -0.45 1.87
C GLU A 44 8.90 -0.40 3.38
N ILE A 45 8.32 -1.35 4.11
CA ILE A 45 8.74 -1.62 5.49
C ILE A 45 9.53 -2.92 5.48
N ALA A 46 10.86 -2.81 5.59
CA ALA A 46 11.79 -3.94 5.45
C ALA A 46 11.42 -5.12 6.38
N ALA A 47 11.00 -4.82 7.61
CA ALA A 47 10.57 -5.83 8.59
C ALA A 47 9.32 -6.62 8.18
N LEU A 48 8.51 -6.10 7.25
CA LEU A 48 7.34 -6.80 6.70
C LEU A 48 7.62 -7.44 5.32
N SER A 49 8.77 -7.11 4.71
CA SER A 49 9.19 -7.60 3.39
C SER A 49 8.15 -7.39 2.28
N ARG A 50 7.43 -6.26 2.34
CA ARG A 50 6.33 -5.95 1.42
C ARG A 50 6.10 -4.44 1.27
N PRO A 51 5.43 -4.01 0.20
CA PRO A 51 5.05 -2.62 0.04
C PRO A 51 3.86 -2.28 0.96
N VAL A 52 3.83 -1.04 1.43
CA VAL A 52 2.73 -0.45 2.20
C VAL A 52 2.35 0.89 1.58
N LEU A 53 1.12 1.32 1.82
CA LEU A 53 0.68 2.67 1.48
C LEU A 53 0.55 3.48 2.76
N THR A 54 0.91 4.76 2.71
CA THR A 54 0.59 5.70 3.77
C THR A 54 -0.04 6.95 3.19
N GLY A 55 -0.95 7.56 3.92
CA GLY A 55 -1.63 8.79 3.50
C GLY A 55 -2.70 9.22 4.49
N ARG A 56 -3.50 10.21 4.11
CA ARG A 56 -4.56 10.78 4.95
C ARG A 56 -5.85 10.89 4.17
N LYS A 57 -6.99 10.64 4.82
CA LYS A 57 -8.29 10.82 4.18
C LYS A 57 -8.63 12.30 3.97
N THR A 58 -8.27 13.14 4.93
CA THR A 58 -8.41 14.60 4.88
C THR A 58 -7.16 15.26 5.50
N ALA A 59 -6.92 16.55 5.23
CA ALA A 59 -5.73 17.23 5.70
C ALA A 59 -5.59 17.27 7.24
N ASP A 60 -6.72 17.29 7.95
CA ASP A 60 -6.80 17.35 9.41
C ASP A 60 -6.69 15.97 10.09
N GLU A 61 -6.76 14.87 9.33
CA GLU A 61 -6.64 13.52 9.86
C GLU A 61 -5.18 13.07 9.99
N PRO A 62 -4.84 12.21 10.96
CA PRO A 62 -3.50 11.63 11.06
C PRO A 62 -3.20 10.72 9.86
N ARG A 63 -1.92 10.61 9.49
CA ARG A 63 -1.47 9.62 8.50
C ARG A 63 -1.79 8.22 8.99
N ARG A 64 -2.33 7.39 8.09
CA ARG A 64 -2.60 5.97 8.31
C ARG A 64 -1.63 5.14 7.48
N ILE A 65 -1.39 3.91 7.92
CA ILE A 65 -0.63 2.91 7.18
C ILE A 65 -1.61 1.84 6.74
N VAL A 66 -1.60 1.51 5.46
CA VAL A 66 -2.39 0.43 4.87
C VAL A 66 -1.43 -0.61 4.32
N VAL A 67 -1.63 -1.86 4.73
CA VAL A 67 -0.84 -3.00 4.24
C VAL A 67 -1.70 -3.80 3.26
N PRO A 68 -1.40 -3.78 1.95
CA PRO A 68 -2.09 -4.61 0.98
C PRO A 68 -1.89 -6.08 1.30
N CYS A 69 -3.01 -6.80 1.38
CA CYS A 69 -3.04 -8.23 1.66
C CYS A 69 -3.92 -8.92 0.63
N SER A 70 -3.54 -10.13 0.22
CA SER A 70 -4.45 -11.01 -0.54
C SER A 70 -5.46 -11.64 0.40
N LEU A 71 -6.66 -11.95 -0.10
CA LEU A 71 -7.67 -12.71 0.64
C LEU A 71 -7.16 -14.09 1.09
N SER A 72 -6.26 -14.68 0.31
CA SER A 72 -5.66 -16.00 0.60
C SER A 72 -4.39 -15.92 1.46
N GLU A 73 -3.98 -14.73 1.90
CA GLU A 73 -2.74 -14.56 2.65
C GLU A 73 -2.93 -14.85 4.15
N ASN A 74 -1.96 -15.58 4.73
CA ASN A 74 -1.90 -15.75 6.18
C ASN A 74 -1.27 -14.51 6.81
N LEU A 75 -2.03 -13.81 7.65
CA LEU A 75 -1.59 -12.62 8.35
C LEU A 75 -1.08 -12.97 9.75
N SER A 76 -0.02 -12.29 10.18
CA SER A 76 0.55 -12.46 11.52
C SER A 76 0.24 -11.25 12.38
N ILE A 77 -0.25 -11.49 13.60
CA ILE A 77 -0.47 -10.44 14.60
C ILE A 77 0.84 -9.71 14.95
N LYS A 78 2.00 -10.33 14.72
CA LYS A 78 3.32 -9.69 14.92
C LYS A 78 3.51 -8.43 14.08
N TRP A 79 2.72 -8.20 13.04
CA TRP A 79 2.82 -6.99 12.24
C TRP A 79 2.43 -5.74 13.02
N TYR A 80 1.49 -5.85 13.97
CA TYR A 80 1.05 -4.70 14.76
C TYR A 80 2.18 -4.11 15.60
N SER A 81 3.02 -4.96 16.21
CA SER A 81 4.21 -4.50 16.96
C SER A 81 5.31 -3.89 16.10
N THR A 82 5.27 -4.12 14.77
CA THR A 82 6.25 -3.56 13.83
C THR A 82 5.78 -2.24 13.23
N LEU A 83 4.46 -2.05 13.13
CA LEU A 83 3.82 -0.89 12.50
C LEU A 83 3.50 0.23 13.49
N VAL A 84 3.34 -0.10 14.76
CA VAL A 84 3.07 0.85 15.84
C VAL A 84 4.35 0.97 16.67
N PRO A 85 4.99 2.16 16.73
CA PRO A 85 6.12 2.39 17.62
C PRO A 85 5.71 2.33 19.10
#